data_AF-U6K474-F1
#
_entry.id   AF-U6K474-F1
#
_cell.length_a   1.000
_cell.length_b   1.000
_cell.length_c   1.000
_cell.angle_alpha   90.00
_cell.angle_beta   90.00
_cell.angle_gamma   90.00
#
_symmetry.space_group_name_H-M   'P 1'
#
loop_
_entity.id
_entity.type
_entity.pdbx_description
1 polymer ?
#
loop_
_entity_poly.entity_id
_entity_poly.type
_entity_poly.pdbx_seq_one_letter_code
_entity_poly.pdbx_strand_id
1 'polypeptide(L)'
;MGDQLRNAGPPLLEELNPHHGDVDAAQPGPDNARDEVAKGGGVFSSLKSGQKVAPAKPLLAAFLLLLVSGVLFRASSRWSTQRLCSHKLNCRESNSQEDWTPLYLDDGSIQKYLDDFNKAAEEMKDAWQSSKPPVRRAFQIHFTPSLNDAQVPSEDPLATINDHVSRMRECKIPSDSSVEARKDFAQHLHLLRSLCRAVTLRLEELKWLAHVSQEFGLPISFPGYDQPSRHPGLEDASDSFGFGMRAVDFLGSLELVGGERTQAVDGTVAKELIYHLLVDNKHNLYNLVARCYFEPFLQPFGGNDAFHTYRSTASYQIPYTGKSFQTGALAHAAARIFRESDSTTNYANVRKLHRIADNWTPKRVLKAMRQQEKENAYNFQRQLNNKREQMRVLLREGMPNDDLVINALFLL
;
A
#
# COMPACT_ATOMS: atom_id res chain seq x y z
N MET A 1 -30.82 21.46 41.00
CA MET A 1 -31.46 22.48 40.14
C MET A 1 -30.44 22.90 39.08
N GLY A 2 -30.70 22.59 37.81
CA GLY A 2 -30.01 23.22 36.67
C GLY A 2 -29.19 22.29 35.78
N ASP A 3 -29.87 21.37 35.07
CA ASP A 3 -29.33 20.58 33.96
C ASP A 3 -28.89 21.44 32.77
N GLN A 4 -27.74 21.13 32.17
CA GLN A 4 -27.48 21.38 30.74
C GLN A 4 -26.83 20.15 30.10
N LEU A 5 -27.71 19.26 29.65
CA LEU A 5 -27.44 18.23 28.66
C LEU A 5 -27.52 18.88 27.27
N ARG A 6 -26.42 18.87 26.49
CA ARG A 6 -26.51 19.07 25.03
C ARG A 6 -25.52 18.20 24.26
N ASN A 7 -26.13 17.37 23.42
CA ASN A 7 -25.70 16.96 22.07
C ASN A 7 -24.57 15.94 21.96
N ALA A 8 -24.90 14.68 22.29
CA ALA A 8 -24.33 13.53 21.61
C ALA A 8 -24.99 13.42 20.22
N GLY A 9 -24.17 13.33 19.17
CA GLY A 9 -24.64 13.03 17.81
C GLY A 9 -25.19 11.60 17.69
N PRO A 10 -25.95 11.32 16.62
CA PRO A 10 -26.65 10.04 16.46
C PRO A 10 -25.66 8.86 16.31
N PRO A 11 -26.02 7.65 16.79
CA PRO A 11 -25.18 6.47 16.64
C PRO A 11 -25.21 5.96 15.20
N LEU A 12 -24.01 5.64 14.70
CA LEU A 12 -23.66 5.17 13.35
C LEU A 12 -24.11 3.72 13.07
N LEU A 13 -25.32 3.34 13.51
CA LEU A 13 -25.83 1.96 13.43
C LEU A 13 -27.03 1.76 12.49
N GLU A 14 -27.43 2.79 11.74
CA GLU A 14 -28.63 2.74 10.89
C GLU A 14 -28.34 2.64 9.37
N GLU A 15 -27.07 2.55 8.97
CA GLU A 15 -26.65 2.58 7.56
C GLU A 15 -26.48 1.18 6.91
N LEU A 16 -27.06 0.13 7.50
CA LEU A 16 -26.97 -1.26 6.98
C LEU A 16 -28.34 -1.93 6.78
N ASN A 17 -29.35 -1.17 6.35
CA ASN A 17 -30.63 -1.73 5.89
C ASN A 17 -30.84 -1.47 4.39
N PRO A 18 -30.51 -2.42 3.49
CA PRO A 18 -30.87 -2.29 2.09
C PRO A 18 -32.34 -2.72 1.92
N HIS A 19 -33.26 -1.75 1.96
CA HIS A 19 -34.60 -1.99 1.43
C HIS A 19 -34.50 -2.27 -0.08
N HIS A 20 -34.96 -3.47 -0.47
CA HIS A 20 -35.21 -3.85 -1.86
C HIS A 20 -36.19 -2.86 -2.51
N GLY A 21 -35.71 -2.18 -3.55
CA GLY A 21 -36.55 -1.47 -4.51
C GLY A 21 -36.34 -2.11 -5.89
N ASP A 22 -37.34 -2.85 -6.34
CA ASP A 22 -37.53 -3.25 -7.73
C ASP A 22 -37.49 -2.00 -8.63
N VAL A 23 -36.62 -2.00 -9.65
CA VAL A 23 -36.77 -1.10 -10.80
C VAL A 23 -36.51 -1.88 -12.08
N ASP A 24 -37.59 -1.95 -12.85
CA ASP A 24 -37.76 -2.54 -14.16
C ASP A 24 -36.79 -2.06 -15.24
N ALA A 25 -36.69 -2.94 -16.23
CA ALA A 25 -35.87 -2.87 -17.42
C ALA A 25 -36.09 -1.62 -18.30
N ALA A 26 -35.01 -1.16 -18.94
CA ALA A 26 -35.08 -0.47 -20.22
C ALA A 26 -33.93 -0.93 -21.13
N GLN A 27 -34.29 -1.53 -22.27
CA GLN A 27 -33.40 -1.88 -23.37
C GLN A 27 -32.85 -0.60 -24.06
N PRO A 28 -31.63 -0.62 -24.61
CA PRO A 28 -31.22 0.35 -25.60
C PRO A 28 -31.58 -0.13 -27.02
N GLY A 29 -32.45 0.64 -27.68
CA GLY A 29 -32.73 0.51 -29.11
C GLY A 29 -31.60 1.08 -29.99
N PRO A 30 -31.54 0.72 -31.29
CA PRO A 30 -30.44 1.08 -32.17
C PRO A 30 -30.76 2.37 -32.95
N ASP A 31 -29.87 3.36 -32.89
CA ASP A 31 -29.93 4.52 -33.78
C ASP A 31 -28.70 4.61 -34.69
N ASN A 32 -28.99 4.23 -35.93
CA ASN A 32 -28.51 4.70 -37.22
C ASN A 32 -27.62 5.96 -37.23
N ALA A 33 -26.43 5.85 -37.81
CA ALA A 33 -25.77 6.96 -38.48
C ALA A 33 -25.23 6.50 -39.84
N ARG A 34 -25.79 7.13 -40.87
CA ARG A 34 -25.52 6.96 -42.31
C ARG A 34 -24.09 7.37 -42.69
N ASP A 35 -23.64 6.73 -43.76
CA ASP A 35 -22.54 7.11 -44.63
C ASP A 35 -22.61 8.57 -45.10
N GLU A 36 -21.46 9.24 -45.12
CA GLU A 36 -21.21 10.29 -46.11
C GLU A 36 -19.77 10.18 -46.65
N VAL A 37 -19.71 9.89 -47.95
CA VAL A 37 -18.51 9.73 -48.77
C VAL A 37 -18.05 11.11 -49.23
N ALA A 38 -16.82 11.50 -48.88
CA ALA A 38 -16.14 12.63 -49.52
C ALA A 38 -14.92 12.14 -50.30
N LYS A 39 -15.08 12.10 -51.63
CA LYS A 39 -13.98 12.02 -52.61
C LYS A 39 -13.22 13.35 -52.59
N GLY A 40 -11.91 13.29 -52.34
CA GLY A 40 -11.00 14.42 -52.52
C GLY A 40 -9.68 13.92 -53.09
N GLY A 41 -9.56 13.95 -54.43
CA GLY A 41 -8.32 13.68 -55.13
C GLY A 41 -7.33 14.83 -54.94
N GLY A 42 -6.15 14.53 -54.42
CA GLY A 42 -5.02 15.45 -54.32
C GLY A 42 -3.81 14.87 -55.02
N VAL A 43 -3.43 15.48 -56.13
CA VAL A 43 -2.23 15.19 -56.92
C VAL A 43 -0.99 15.59 -56.12
N PHE A 44 -0.11 14.64 -55.80
CA PHE A 44 1.20 14.93 -55.22
C PHE A 44 2.21 15.22 -56.34
N SER A 45 2.68 16.46 -56.40
CA SER A 45 3.82 16.88 -57.21
C SER A 45 5.12 16.34 -56.59
N SER A 46 5.95 15.73 -57.42
CA SER A 46 7.26 15.22 -57.06
C SER A 46 8.24 16.38 -56.78
N LEU A 47 8.70 16.50 -55.54
CA LEU A 47 9.80 17.38 -55.19
C LEU A 47 11.12 16.59 -55.28
N LYS A 48 11.92 16.89 -56.31
CA LYS A 48 13.33 16.51 -56.38
C LYS A 48 14.10 17.32 -55.32
N SER A 49 14.58 16.66 -54.25
CA SER A 49 15.56 17.28 -53.35
C SER A 49 16.96 16.74 -53.64
N GLY A 50 17.85 17.63 -54.06
CA GLY A 50 19.27 17.38 -54.20
C GLY A 50 19.94 17.08 -52.85
N GLN A 51 20.82 16.10 -52.89
CA GLN A 51 21.57 15.52 -51.80
C GLN A 51 22.67 16.47 -51.32
N LYS A 52 22.58 16.94 -50.08
CA LYS A 52 23.75 17.41 -49.30
C LYS A 52 23.76 16.67 -47.97
N VAL A 53 24.72 15.76 -47.84
CA VAL A 53 24.96 14.94 -46.65
C VAL A 53 25.57 15.84 -45.58
N ALA A 54 24.73 16.32 -44.66
CA ALA A 54 25.11 16.92 -43.40
C ALA A 54 25.10 15.84 -42.29
N PRO A 55 25.89 15.98 -41.21
CA PRO A 55 26.27 14.87 -40.35
C PRO A 55 25.07 14.38 -39.53
N ALA A 56 24.47 13.25 -39.92
CA ALA A 56 23.34 12.60 -39.25
C ALA A 56 23.70 11.92 -37.91
N LYS A 57 24.97 11.99 -37.50
CA LYS A 57 25.50 11.31 -36.30
C LYS A 57 24.89 11.79 -34.96
N PRO A 58 24.64 13.10 -34.71
CA PRO A 58 24.09 13.53 -33.42
C PRO A 58 22.59 13.20 -33.28
N LEU A 59 21.83 13.19 -34.38
CA LEU A 59 20.42 12.78 -34.38
C LEU A 59 20.27 11.28 -34.08
N LEU A 60 21.14 10.45 -34.64
CA LEU A 60 21.19 9.02 -34.36
C LEU A 60 21.58 8.73 -32.90
N ALA A 61 22.52 9.49 -32.34
CA ALA A 61 22.90 9.37 -30.93
C ALA A 61 21.76 9.76 -29.98
N ALA A 62 21.03 10.85 -30.28
CA ALA A 62 19.86 11.26 -29.50
C ALA A 62 18.72 10.22 -29.55
N PHE A 63 18.46 9.64 -30.73
CA PHE A 63 17.49 8.55 -30.88
C PHE A 63 17.88 7.29 -30.12
N LEU A 64 19.17 6.91 -30.15
CA LEU A 64 19.67 5.76 -29.39
C LEU A 64 19.59 6.01 -27.88
N LEU A 65 19.90 7.22 -27.40
CA LEU A 65 19.74 7.59 -25.98
C LEU A 65 18.27 7.53 -25.54
N LEU A 66 17.33 8.00 -26.36
CA LEU A 66 15.90 7.91 -26.09
C LEU A 66 15.42 6.46 -26.06
N LEU A 67 15.84 5.61 -27.00
CA LEU A 67 15.50 4.18 -27.01
C LEU A 67 16.08 3.44 -25.80
N VAL A 68 17.33 3.72 -25.43
CA VAL A 68 17.96 3.15 -24.24
C VAL A 68 17.27 3.61 -22.97
N SER A 69 16.87 4.88 -22.87
CA SER A 69 16.11 5.39 -21.72
C SER A 69 14.72 4.77 -21.61
N GLY A 70 14.01 4.52 -22.73
CA GLY A 70 12.71 3.85 -22.74
C GLY A 70 12.81 2.36 -22.37
N VAL A 71 13.86 1.67 -22.83
CA VAL A 71 14.13 0.27 -22.45
C VAL A 71 14.54 0.18 -20.98
N LEU A 72 15.39 1.09 -20.49
CA LEU A 72 15.79 1.15 -19.08
C LEU A 72 14.62 1.50 -18.16
N PHE A 73 13.69 2.36 -18.58
CA PHE A 73 12.48 2.67 -17.83
C PHE A 73 11.51 1.48 -17.78
N ARG A 74 11.31 0.75 -18.89
CA ARG A 74 10.52 -0.50 -18.89
C ARG A 74 11.20 -1.63 -18.12
N ALA A 75 12.53 -1.69 -18.12
CA ALA A 75 13.30 -2.67 -17.37
C ALA A 75 13.31 -2.34 -15.87
N SER A 76 13.36 -1.06 -15.47
CA SER A 76 13.34 -0.64 -14.06
C SER A 76 11.94 -0.77 -13.44
N SER A 77 10.88 -0.46 -14.20
CA SER A 77 9.49 -0.69 -13.77
C SER A 77 9.21 -2.19 -13.64
N ARG A 78 9.66 -3.02 -14.59
CA ARG A 78 9.63 -4.48 -14.44
C ARG A 78 10.48 -4.97 -13.28
N TRP A 79 11.70 -4.46 -13.07
CA TRP A 79 12.56 -4.95 -11.99
C TRP A 79 12.08 -4.60 -10.59
N SER A 80 11.48 -3.42 -10.35
CA SER A 80 10.96 -3.07 -9.03
C SER A 80 9.67 -3.83 -8.70
N THR A 81 8.85 -4.11 -9.71
CA THR A 81 7.59 -4.84 -9.55
C THR A 81 7.86 -6.35 -9.48
N GLN A 82 8.79 -6.88 -10.28
CA GLN A 82 9.24 -8.27 -10.18
C GLN A 82 10.13 -8.55 -8.97
N ARG A 83 10.94 -7.63 -8.42
CA ARG A 83 11.64 -7.94 -7.15
C ARG A 83 10.69 -8.06 -5.96
N LEU A 84 9.63 -7.24 -5.93
CA LEU A 84 8.61 -7.34 -4.89
C LEU A 84 7.65 -8.52 -5.13
N CYS A 85 7.31 -8.82 -6.40
CA CYS A 85 6.45 -9.95 -6.74
C CYS A 85 7.18 -11.31 -6.74
N SER A 86 8.37 -11.42 -7.32
CA SER A 86 9.08 -12.69 -7.52
C SER A 86 9.89 -13.17 -6.31
N HIS A 87 10.19 -12.32 -5.32
CA HIS A 87 10.85 -12.76 -4.08
C HIS A 87 9.93 -12.77 -2.84
N LYS A 88 8.74 -12.14 -2.88
CA LYS A 88 7.82 -12.06 -1.72
C LYS A 88 6.38 -12.58 -1.97
N LEU A 89 5.90 -12.74 -3.22
CA LEU A 89 4.57 -13.36 -3.45
C LEU A 89 4.60 -14.90 -3.53
N ASN A 90 5.68 -15.54 -3.08
CA ASN A 90 5.63 -16.94 -2.64
C ASN A 90 4.72 -17.17 -1.43
N CYS A 91 4.03 -16.14 -0.93
CA CYS A 91 2.83 -16.32 -0.10
C CYS A 91 1.82 -17.29 -0.74
N ARG A 92 1.80 -17.42 -2.08
CA ARG A 92 0.92 -18.37 -2.77
C ARG A 92 1.60 -19.67 -3.23
N GLU A 93 2.89 -19.66 -3.58
CA GLU A 93 3.60 -20.89 -3.96
C GLU A 93 4.05 -21.75 -2.77
N SER A 94 4.12 -21.19 -1.55
CA SER A 94 4.10 -21.98 -0.31
C SER A 94 2.68 -22.38 0.13
N ASN A 95 1.63 -21.92 -0.58
CA ASN A 95 0.24 -22.31 -0.38
C ASN A 95 -0.25 -23.30 -1.45
N SER A 96 0.65 -24.02 -2.13
CA SER A 96 0.27 -25.26 -2.81
C SER A 96 -0.01 -26.34 -1.76
N GLN A 97 -1.03 -26.14 -0.93
CA GLN A 97 -1.68 -27.22 -0.19
C GLN A 97 -0.69 -28.11 0.58
N GLU A 98 0.40 -27.54 1.10
CA GLU A 98 1.14 -28.15 2.19
C GLU A 98 0.20 -28.04 3.38
N ASP A 99 -0.33 -29.20 3.77
CA ASP A 99 -0.99 -29.45 5.03
C ASP A 99 -0.54 -28.46 6.09
N TRP A 100 -1.52 -27.70 6.62
CA TRP A 100 -1.53 -27.01 7.90
C TRP A 100 -0.39 -27.47 8.79
N THR A 101 0.82 -26.90 8.61
CA THR A 101 1.97 -27.54 9.22
C THR A 101 1.81 -27.23 10.70
N PRO A 102 1.51 -28.24 11.54
CA PRO A 102 1.27 -28.01 12.95
C PRO A 102 2.48 -27.25 13.49
N LEU A 103 2.27 -26.30 14.40
CA LEU A 103 3.39 -25.59 15.01
C LEU A 103 4.34 -26.64 15.60
N TYR A 104 5.49 -26.85 14.96
CA TYR A 104 6.40 -27.93 15.32
C TYR A 104 7.18 -27.48 16.55
N LEU A 105 7.07 -28.27 17.62
CA LEU A 105 7.62 -27.92 18.93
C LEU A 105 8.89 -28.73 19.26
N ASP A 106 9.48 -29.41 18.28
CA ASP A 106 10.79 -30.06 18.45
C ASP A 106 11.92 -29.02 18.51
N ASP A 107 13.06 -29.40 19.09
CA ASP A 107 14.22 -28.52 19.27
C ASP A 107 14.70 -27.88 17.96
N GLY A 108 14.70 -28.64 16.86
CA GLY A 108 15.14 -28.14 15.56
C GLY A 108 14.22 -27.04 15.04
N SER A 109 12.91 -27.23 15.19
CA SER A 109 11.91 -26.23 14.80
C SER A 109 11.95 -24.99 15.68
N ILE A 110 12.03 -25.14 17.01
CA ILE A 110 12.15 -24.00 17.93
C ILE A 110 13.43 -23.20 17.65
N GLN A 111 14.56 -23.87 17.44
CA GLN A 111 15.81 -23.19 17.08
C GLN A 111 15.68 -22.42 15.76
N LYS A 112 15.05 -23.02 14.75
CA LYS A 112 14.78 -22.34 13.48
C LYS A 112 13.90 -21.10 13.68
N TYR A 113 12.88 -21.16 14.51
CA TYR A 113 12.02 -19.99 14.81
C TYR A 113 12.82 -18.88 15.50
N LEU A 114 13.71 -19.24 16.42
CA LEU A 114 14.59 -18.29 17.12
C LEU A 114 15.57 -17.63 16.14
N ASP A 115 16.18 -18.39 15.25
CA ASP A 115 17.10 -17.88 14.22
C ASP A 115 16.38 -16.94 13.25
N ASP A 116 15.20 -17.32 12.79
CA ASP A 116 14.34 -16.50 11.92
C ASP A 116 13.91 -15.19 12.61
N PHE A 117 13.55 -15.26 13.89
CA PHE A 117 13.23 -14.08 14.71
C PHE A 117 14.45 -13.17 14.86
N ASN A 118 15.62 -13.72 15.20
CA ASN A 118 16.83 -12.93 15.38
C ASN A 118 17.26 -12.24 14.09
N LYS A 119 17.18 -12.94 12.96
CA LYS A 119 17.42 -12.37 11.64
C LYS A 119 16.48 -11.20 11.36
N ALA A 120 15.17 -11.38 11.58
CA ALA A 120 14.20 -10.31 11.36
C ALA A 120 14.45 -9.09 12.26
N ALA A 121 14.85 -9.31 13.51
CA ALA A 121 15.19 -8.24 14.46
C ALA A 121 16.44 -7.45 14.04
N GLU A 122 17.50 -8.12 13.55
CA GLU A 122 18.67 -7.41 13.00
C GLU A 122 18.33 -6.68 11.69
N GLU A 123 17.54 -7.28 10.79
CA GLU A 123 17.06 -6.60 9.57
C GLU A 123 16.25 -5.34 9.90
N MET A 124 15.39 -5.38 10.92
CA MET A 124 14.65 -4.21 11.41
C MET A 124 15.58 -3.11 11.90
N LYS A 125 16.57 -3.48 12.73
CA LYS A 125 17.56 -2.55 13.26
C LYS A 125 18.37 -1.90 12.15
N ASP A 126 18.86 -2.67 11.20
CA ASP A 126 19.62 -2.18 10.04
C ASP A 126 18.76 -1.28 9.15
N ALA A 127 17.50 -1.65 8.92
CA ALA A 127 16.55 -0.85 8.15
C ALA A 127 16.29 0.50 8.83
N TRP A 128 16.11 0.52 10.15
CA TRP A 128 15.95 1.75 10.93
C TRP A 128 17.21 2.62 10.87
N GLN A 129 18.38 2.05 11.17
CA GLN A 129 19.66 2.75 11.18
C GLN A 129 20.07 3.30 9.81
N SER A 130 19.73 2.62 8.72
CA SER A 130 19.96 3.08 7.35
C SER A 130 18.92 4.09 6.84
N SER A 131 17.78 4.26 7.54
CA SER A 131 16.72 5.18 7.10
C SER A 131 17.11 6.65 7.31
N LYS A 132 16.87 7.48 6.30
CA LYS A 132 17.08 8.93 6.36
C LYS A 132 16.11 9.57 7.38
N PRO A 133 16.45 10.74 7.98
CA PRO A 133 15.59 11.40 8.97
C PRO A 133 14.13 11.62 8.52
N PRO A 134 13.84 12.03 7.27
CA PRO A 134 12.46 12.22 6.85
C PRO A 134 11.64 10.91 6.79
N VAL A 135 12.28 9.79 6.44
CA VAL A 135 11.64 8.47 6.45
C VAL A 135 11.31 8.06 7.88
N ARG A 136 12.23 8.25 8.83
CA ARG A 136 11.98 7.95 10.24
C ARG A 136 10.85 8.81 10.83
N ARG A 137 10.79 10.09 10.46
CA ARG A 137 9.69 10.99 10.86
C ARG A 137 8.36 10.54 10.28
N ALA A 138 8.30 10.19 9.00
CA ALA A 138 7.08 9.66 8.40
C ALA A 138 6.64 8.34 9.08
N PHE A 139 7.61 7.49 9.46
CA PHE A 139 7.32 6.28 10.23
C PHE A 139 6.71 6.59 11.60
N GLN A 140 7.26 7.57 12.31
CA GLN A 140 6.72 8.05 13.59
C GLN A 140 5.28 8.53 13.47
N ILE A 141 4.94 9.22 12.39
CA ILE A 141 3.60 9.79 12.19
C ILE A 141 2.57 8.70 11.84
N HIS A 142 2.93 7.78 10.94
CA HIS A 142 1.96 6.87 10.32
C HIS A 142 1.91 5.47 10.94
N PHE A 143 3.01 5.01 11.52
CA PHE A 143 3.17 3.61 11.95
C PHE A 143 3.54 3.48 13.43
N THR A 144 3.58 4.58 14.18
CA THR A 144 3.74 4.56 15.64
C THR A 144 2.41 4.87 16.32
N PRO A 145 2.05 4.18 17.41
CA PRO A 145 0.85 4.46 18.17
C PRO A 145 0.72 5.94 18.55
N SER A 146 -0.39 6.57 18.13
CA SER A 146 -0.74 7.95 18.46
C SER A 146 -2.25 8.11 18.53
N LEU A 147 -2.76 9.05 19.34
CA LEU A 147 -4.20 9.31 19.45
C LEU A 147 -4.68 10.45 18.55
N ASN A 148 -3.78 11.36 18.15
CA ASN A 148 -4.04 12.50 17.28
C ASN A 148 -2.73 13.04 16.68
N ASP A 149 -2.83 13.94 15.71
CA ASP A 149 -1.67 14.53 15.02
C ASP A 149 -0.88 15.54 15.87
N ALA A 150 -1.49 16.06 16.94
CA ALA A 150 -0.86 17.03 17.83
C ALA A 150 0.00 16.38 18.93
N GLN A 151 -0.05 15.06 19.06
CA GLN A 151 0.72 14.33 20.06
C GLN A 151 2.20 14.43 19.71
N VAL A 152 3.01 14.79 20.72
CA VAL A 152 4.47 14.81 20.58
C VAL A 152 4.93 13.40 20.22
N PRO A 153 5.62 13.20 19.09
CA PRO A 153 6.12 11.89 18.69
C PRO A 153 7.04 11.31 19.76
N SER A 154 6.97 9.99 19.97
CA SER A 154 7.94 9.28 20.81
C SER A 154 9.37 9.53 20.30
N GLU A 155 10.30 9.79 21.22
CA GLU A 155 11.72 9.91 20.88
C GLU A 155 12.25 8.64 20.20
N ASP A 156 11.84 7.48 20.72
CA ASP A 156 12.09 6.17 20.11
C ASP A 156 10.75 5.47 19.79
N PRO A 157 10.31 5.47 18.52
CA PRO A 157 9.07 4.79 18.11
C PRO A 157 9.18 3.27 18.15
N LEU A 158 10.38 2.71 18.26
CA LEU A 158 10.61 1.26 18.30
C LEU A 158 10.90 0.75 19.72
N ALA A 159 10.88 1.61 20.74
CA ALA A 159 11.27 1.26 22.10
C ALA A 159 10.52 0.03 22.64
N THR A 160 9.20 -0.02 22.50
CA THR A 160 8.39 -1.16 22.92
C THR A 160 8.82 -2.44 22.21
N ILE A 161 8.91 -2.41 20.88
CA ILE A 161 9.28 -3.61 20.10
C ILE A 161 10.70 -4.07 20.48
N ASN A 162 11.64 -3.13 20.64
CA ASN A 162 13.02 -3.42 21.04
C ASN A 162 13.13 -4.02 22.45
N ASP A 163 12.32 -3.56 23.41
CA ASP A 163 12.25 -4.15 24.75
C ASP A 163 11.81 -5.62 24.67
N HIS A 164 10.70 -5.89 23.98
CA HIS A 164 10.20 -7.24 23.81
C HIS A 164 11.20 -8.15 23.05
N VAL A 165 11.89 -7.62 22.03
CA VAL A 165 12.97 -8.32 21.32
C VAL A 165 14.12 -8.67 22.26
N SER A 166 14.61 -7.71 23.07
CA SER A 166 15.71 -7.95 24.01
C SER A 166 15.35 -9.01 25.03
N ARG A 167 14.18 -8.88 25.65
CA ARG A 167 13.70 -9.83 26.67
C ARG A 167 13.49 -11.23 26.10
N MET A 168 13.00 -11.33 24.87
CA MET A 168 12.82 -12.62 24.22
C MET A 168 14.16 -13.30 23.88
N ARG A 169 15.20 -12.54 23.53
CA ARG A 169 16.57 -13.07 23.32
C ARG A 169 17.20 -13.62 24.59
N GLU A 170 16.81 -13.09 25.75
CA GLU A 170 17.29 -13.54 27.05
C GLU A 170 16.50 -14.75 27.60
N CYS A 171 15.35 -15.06 27.02
CA CYS A 171 14.56 -16.22 27.42
C CYS A 171 15.27 -17.53 27.14
N LYS A 172 15.23 -18.42 28.12
CA LYS A 172 15.62 -19.82 27.93
C LYS A 172 14.55 -20.55 27.12
N ILE A 173 14.98 -21.39 26.20
CA ILE A 173 14.09 -22.31 25.48
C ILE A 173 13.43 -23.23 26.52
N PRO A 174 12.08 -23.34 26.55
CA PRO A 174 11.39 -24.25 27.45
C PRO A 174 11.76 -25.71 27.19
N SER A 175 11.77 -26.53 28.25
CA SER A 175 12.02 -27.98 28.14
C SER A 175 10.98 -28.66 27.23
N ASP A 176 11.38 -29.71 26.51
CA ASP A 176 10.48 -30.56 25.70
C ASP A 176 9.30 -31.11 26.50
N SER A 177 9.48 -31.29 27.81
CA SER A 177 8.44 -31.76 28.73
C SER A 177 7.29 -30.75 28.93
N SER A 178 7.50 -29.47 28.58
CA SER A 178 6.51 -28.41 28.75
C SER A 178 5.95 -27.94 27.40
N VAL A 179 5.06 -28.78 26.84
CA VAL A 179 4.45 -28.55 25.52
C VAL A 179 3.78 -27.18 25.41
N GLU A 180 2.99 -26.77 26.41
CA GLU A 180 2.31 -25.47 26.36
C GLU A 180 3.29 -24.30 26.44
N ALA A 181 4.32 -24.38 27.30
CA ALA A 181 5.34 -23.33 27.37
C ALA A 181 6.12 -23.21 26.04
N ARG A 182 6.39 -24.32 25.35
CA ARG A 182 7.00 -24.31 24.03
C ARG A 182 6.11 -23.70 22.96
N LYS A 183 4.83 -24.01 22.99
CA LYS A 183 3.83 -23.42 22.10
C LYS A 183 3.74 -21.91 22.31
N ASP A 184 3.62 -21.46 23.55
CA ASP A 184 3.60 -20.04 23.93
C ASP A 184 4.88 -19.32 23.48
N PHE A 185 6.03 -19.96 23.69
CA PHE A 185 7.34 -19.46 23.23
C PHE A 185 7.40 -19.30 21.71
N ALA A 186 7.02 -20.33 20.97
CA ALA A 186 7.01 -20.31 19.51
C ALA A 186 6.01 -19.27 18.97
N GLN A 187 4.80 -19.19 19.53
CA GLN A 187 3.80 -18.20 19.14
C GLN A 187 4.31 -16.77 19.39
N HIS A 188 4.98 -16.52 20.50
CA HIS A 188 5.57 -15.22 20.78
C HIS A 188 6.71 -14.88 19.81
N LEU A 189 7.59 -15.84 19.47
CA LEU A 189 8.61 -15.66 18.44
C LEU A 189 8.00 -15.29 17.09
N HIS A 190 6.92 -15.96 16.68
CA HIS A 190 6.21 -15.64 15.46
C HIS A 190 5.66 -14.21 15.47
N LEU A 191 4.99 -13.79 16.54
CA LEU A 191 4.50 -12.41 16.67
C LEU A 191 5.62 -11.38 16.53
N LEU A 192 6.71 -11.53 17.29
CA LEU A 192 7.82 -10.59 17.25
C LEU A 192 8.53 -10.58 15.90
N ARG A 193 8.70 -11.75 15.26
CA ARG A 193 9.22 -11.84 13.90
C ARG A 193 8.33 -11.06 12.92
N SER A 194 7.01 -11.21 13.02
CA SER A 194 6.04 -10.49 12.17
C SER A 194 6.11 -8.98 12.38
N LEU A 195 6.19 -8.52 13.63
CA LEU A 195 6.39 -7.12 13.98
C LEU A 195 7.69 -6.57 13.37
N CYS A 196 8.82 -7.23 13.59
CA CYS A 196 10.11 -6.80 13.05
C CYS A 196 10.08 -6.70 11.51
N ARG A 197 9.50 -7.70 10.84
CA ARG A 197 9.33 -7.68 9.38
C ARG A 197 8.40 -6.57 8.90
N ALA A 198 7.31 -6.32 9.62
CA ALA A 198 6.38 -5.26 9.28
C ALA A 198 7.04 -3.88 9.45
N VAL A 199 7.84 -3.65 10.51
CA VAL A 199 8.63 -2.42 10.67
C VAL A 199 9.57 -2.22 9.49
N THR A 200 10.38 -3.24 9.14
CA THR A 200 11.27 -3.20 7.96
C THR A 200 10.50 -2.86 6.69
N LEU A 201 9.35 -3.51 6.48
CA LEU A 201 8.50 -3.32 5.32
C LEU A 201 7.96 -1.89 5.23
N ARG A 202 7.49 -1.30 6.34
CA ARG A 202 7.00 0.09 6.36
C ARG A 202 8.12 1.11 6.14
N LEU A 203 9.33 0.83 6.61
CA LEU A 203 10.49 1.65 6.29
C LEU A 203 10.87 1.56 4.80
N GLU A 204 10.80 0.38 4.19
CA GLU A 204 10.99 0.20 2.74
C GLU A 204 9.94 0.96 1.92
N GLU A 205 8.67 0.89 2.33
CA GLU A 205 7.57 1.65 1.73
C GLU A 205 7.86 3.15 1.75
N LEU A 206 8.20 3.70 2.92
CA LEU A 206 8.49 5.12 3.06
C LEU A 206 9.77 5.55 2.32
N LYS A 207 10.79 4.68 2.23
CA LYS A 207 11.98 4.92 1.39
C LYS A 207 11.60 5.01 -0.08
N TRP A 208 10.74 4.12 -0.56
CA TRP A 208 10.25 4.14 -1.95
C TRP A 208 9.47 5.43 -2.23
N LEU A 209 8.55 5.80 -1.34
CA LEU A 209 7.78 7.04 -1.45
C LEU A 209 8.70 8.28 -1.48
N ALA A 210 9.64 8.38 -0.55
CA ALA A 210 10.60 9.49 -0.53
C ALA A 210 11.46 9.55 -1.80
N HIS A 211 11.84 8.41 -2.37
CA HIS A 211 12.56 8.34 -3.63
C HIS A 211 11.72 8.84 -4.81
N VAL A 212 10.47 8.38 -4.93
CA VAL A 212 9.54 8.84 -5.97
C VAL A 212 9.28 10.35 -5.85
N SER A 213 9.08 10.85 -4.64
CA SER A 213 8.92 12.29 -4.40
C SER A 213 10.12 13.10 -4.91
N GLN A 214 11.33 12.64 -4.58
CA GLN A 214 12.57 13.30 -4.98
C GLN A 214 12.81 13.24 -6.50
N GLU A 215 12.56 12.09 -7.12
CA GLU A 215 12.82 11.88 -8.55
C GLU A 215 11.90 12.73 -9.43
N PHE A 216 10.63 12.87 -9.04
CA PHE A 216 9.63 13.57 -9.85
C PHE A 216 9.31 14.98 -9.38
N GLY A 217 9.98 15.46 -8.32
CA GLY A 217 9.64 16.74 -7.69
C GLY A 217 8.18 16.78 -7.21
N LEU A 218 7.58 15.60 -7.02
CA LEU A 218 6.19 15.49 -6.65
C LEU A 218 6.08 15.62 -5.13
N PRO A 219 5.30 16.59 -4.65
CA PRO A 219 4.96 16.70 -3.23
C PRO A 219 4.04 15.54 -2.94
N ILE A 220 4.59 14.45 -2.40
CA ILE A 220 3.71 13.40 -1.94
C ILE A 220 3.07 13.92 -0.67
N SER A 221 1.75 13.98 -0.69
CA SER A 221 0.90 14.39 0.43
C SER A 221 0.99 13.37 1.56
N PHE A 222 2.17 13.25 2.18
CA PHE A 222 2.34 12.63 3.47
C PHE A 222 2.41 13.74 4.52
N PRO A 223 1.57 13.70 5.55
CA PRO A 223 1.73 14.51 6.75
C PRO A 223 3.19 14.50 7.22
N GLY A 224 3.83 15.68 7.29
CA GLY A 224 5.25 15.85 7.64
C GLY A 224 6.19 16.13 6.46
N TYR A 225 5.69 16.05 5.23
CA TYR A 225 6.31 16.57 4.00
C TYR A 225 5.46 17.71 3.44
N ASP A 226 5.24 18.75 4.25
CA ASP A 226 4.36 19.89 3.91
C ASP A 226 5.06 20.89 2.97
N GLN A 227 5.64 20.41 1.86
CA GLN A 227 6.01 21.31 0.77
C GLN A 227 4.76 21.56 -0.08
N PRO A 228 4.28 22.83 -0.15
CA PRO A 228 3.13 23.15 -0.98
C PRO A 228 3.41 22.73 -2.41
N SER A 229 2.44 22.06 -3.03
CA SER A 229 2.59 21.64 -4.40
C SER A 229 2.65 22.84 -5.33
N ARG A 230 3.83 23.08 -5.90
CA ARG A 230 4.00 24.05 -6.98
C ARG A 230 3.66 23.38 -8.30
N HIS A 231 2.37 23.13 -8.52
CA HIS A 231 1.94 22.74 -9.85
C HIS A 231 2.09 23.95 -10.78
N PRO A 232 2.70 23.80 -11.96
CA PRO A 232 2.69 24.85 -12.96
C PRO A 232 1.24 25.23 -13.30
N GLY A 233 1.01 26.53 -13.54
CA GLY A 233 -0.29 26.99 -14.01
C GLY A 233 -0.64 26.31 -15.33
N LEU A 234 -1.95 26.15 -15.63
CA LEU A 234 -2.38 25.58 -16.91
C LEU A 234 -1.83 26.37 -18.11
N GLU A 235 -1.55 27.65 -17.89
CA GLU A 235 -1.02 28.60 -18.88
C GLU A 235 0.49 28.41 -19.10
N ASP A 236 1.24 27.92 -18.11
CA ASP A 236 2.69 27.69 -18.21
C ASP A 236 3.04 26.37 -18.95
N ALA A 237 2.05 25.49 -19.13
CA ALA A 237 2.25 24.17 -19.73
C ALA A 237 2.24 24.17 -21.28
N SER A 238 1.94 25.31 -21.92
CA SER A 238 1.82 25.43 -23.38
C SER A 238 3.16 25.30 -24.12
N ASP A 239 4.27 25.74 -23.52
CA ASP A 239 5.52 25.98 -24.27
C ASP A 239 6.64 24.98 -23.98
N SER A 240 6.40 23.99 -23.12
CA SER A 240 7.33 22.89 -22.90
C SER A 240 7.17 21.86 -24.01
N PHE A 241 8.17 21.73 -24.89
CA PHE A 241 8.29 20.71 -25.95
C PHE A 241 8.51 19.29 -25.38
N GLY A 242 7.69 18.88 -24.40
CA GLY A 242 7.74 17.58 -23.77
C GLY A 242 7.28 16.45 -24.69
N PHE A 243 7.82 15.25 -24.48
CA PHE A 243 7.36 14.02 -25.13
C PHE A 243 5.88 13.79 -24.79
N GLY A 244 4.99 13.89 -25.77
CA GLY A 244 3.56 13.63 -25.55
C GLY A 244 3.29 12.15 -25.28
N MET A 245 2.41 11.84 -24.33
CA MET A 245 1.96 10.49 -23.99
C MET A 245 0.52 10.25 -24.47
N ARG A 246 0.29 9.15 -25.20
CA ARG A 246 -1.07 8.72 -25.60
C ARG A 246 -1.66 7.76 -24.57
N ALA A 247 -2.98 7.56 -24.60
CA ALA A 247 -3.66 6.65 -23.67
C ALA A 247 -3.15 5.20 -23.77
N VAL A 248 -2.78 4.74 -24.97
CA VAL A 248 -2.18 3.42 -25.18
C VAL A 248 -0.84 3.26 -24.46
N ASP A 249 -0.03 4.33 -24.43
CA ASP A 249 1.25 4.33 -23.73
C ASP A 249 1.04 4.35 -22.20
N PHE A 250 0.04 5.11 -21.74
CA PHE A 250 -0.41 5.14 -20.35
C PHE A 250 -0.90 3.77 -19.87
N LEU A 251 -1.85 3.15 -20.56
CA LEU A 251 -2.37 1.82 -20.20
C LEU A 251 -1.26 0.77 -20.28
N GLY A 252 -0.43 0.80 -21.32
CA GLY A 252 0.71 -0.11 -21.46
C GLY A 252 1.72 0.02 -20.33
N SER A 253 1.91 1.22 -19.75
CA SER A 253 2.78 1.42 -18.58
C SER A 253 2.24 0.77 -17.30
N LEU A 254 0.92 0.51 -17.26
CA LEU A 254 0.20 -0.16 -16.17
C LEU A 254 -0.14 -1.62 -16.53
N GLU A 255 0.49 -2.17 -17.58
CA GLU A 255 0.28 -3.53 -18.08
C GLU A 255 -1.18 -3.81 -18.53
N LEU A 256 -1.87 -2.77 -18.98
CA LEU A 256 -3.22 -2.83 -19.56
C LEU A 256 -3.19 -2.57 -21.07
N VAL A 257 -4.26 -2.95 -21.76
CA VAL A 257 -4.41 -2.84 -23.23
C VAL A 257 -5.57 -1.92 -23.58
N GLY A 258 -5.46 -1.15 -24.67
CA GLY A 258 -6.52 -0.26 -25.19
C GLY A 258 -6.03 1.17 -25.46
N GLY A 259 -6.93 2.06 -25.87
CA GLY A 259 -6.68 3.50 -26.00
C GLY A 259 -6.04 3.96 -27.32
N GLU A 260 -6.20 3.17 -28.39
CA GLU A 260 -5.48 3.29 -29.68
C GLU A 260 -5.80 4.57 -30.50
N ARG A 261 -6.74 5.42 -30.06
CA ARG A 261 -7.22 6.59 -30.84
C ARG A 261 -7.30 7.89 -30.04
N THR A 262 -6.31 8.14 -29.18
CA THR A 262 -6.29 9.32 -28.32
C THR A 262 -5.23 10.34 -28.76
N GLN A 263 -5.52 11.62 -28.55
CA GLN A 263 -4.54 12.69 -28.72
C GLN A 263 -3.39 12.54 -27.71
N ALA A 264 -2.21 13.03 -28.04
CA ALA A 264 -1.13 13.08 -27.07
C ALA A 264 -1.42 14.13 -25.99
N VAL A 265 -1.08 13.82 -24.73
CA VAL A 265 -1.10 14.73 -23.59
C VAL A 265 0.33 15.01 -23.17
N ASP A 266 0.59 16.15 -22.51
CA ASP A 266 1.90 16.43 -21.92
C ASP A 266 2.41 15.22 -21.12
N GLY A 267 3.62 14.76 -21.46
CA GLY A 267 4.19 13.56 -20.86
C GLY A 267 4.53 13.71 -19.39
N THR A 268 4.75 14.93 -18.90
CA THR A 268 5.02 15.18 -17.48
C THR A 268 3.75 14.95 -16.68
N VAL A 269 2.64 15.60 -17.06
CA VAL A 269 1.33 15.42 -16.41
C VAL A 269 0.87 13.96 -16.45
N ALA A 270 1.06 13.27 -17.58
CA ALA A 270 0.70 11.86 -17.71
C ALA A 270 1.57 10.94 -16.81
N LYS A 271 2.87 11.22 -16.71
CA LYS A 271 3.76 10.51 -15.78
C LYS A 271 3.40 10.76 -14.32
N GLU A 272 3.12 12.01 -13.93
CA GLU A 272 2.67 12.35 -12.58
C GLU A 272 1.40 11.57 -12.20
N LEU A 273 0.43 11.48 -13.10
CA LEU A 273 -0.76 10.64 -12.91
C LEU A 273 -0.38 9.17 -12.68
N ILE A 274 0.51 8.60 -13.50
CA ILE A 274 0.99 7.21 -13.31
C ILE A 274 1.61 7.05 -11.93
N TYR A 275 2.44 7.99 -11.47
CA TYR A 275 3.04 7.90 -10.14
C TYR A 275 2.00 7.94 -9.02
N HIS A 276 1.00 8.82 -9.09
CA HIS A 276 -0.07 8.84 -8.09
C HIS A 276 -0.86 7.53 -8.08
N LEU A 277 -1.11 6.91 -9.23
CA LEU A 277 -1.75 5.58 -9.31
C LEU A 277 -0.85 4.47 -8.73
N LEU A 278 0.46 4.55 -8.98
CA LEU A 278 1.43 3.60 -8.43
C LEU A 278 1.58 3.72 -6.91
N VAL A 279 1.45 4.92 -6.34
CA VAL A 279 1.48 5.13 -4.88
C VAL A 279 0.37 4.35 -4.19
N ASP A 280 -0.86 4.44 -4.68
CA ASP A 280 -2.01 3.70 -4.15
C ASP A 280 -1.80 2.18 -4.27
N ASN A 281 -1.38 1.71 -5.45
CA ASN A 281 -1.11 0.30 -5.69
C ASN A 281 0.01 -0.24 -4.78
N LYS A 282 1.13 0.49 -4.66
CA LYS A 282 2.25 0.09 -3.80
C LYS A 282 1.83 0.05 -2.34
N HIS A 283 1.12 1.06 -1.87
CA HIS A 283 0.60 1.08 -0.51
C HIS A 283 -0.29 -0.15 -0.22
N ASN A 284 -1.21 -0.48 -1.12
CA ASN A 284 -2.06 -1.67 -1.00
C ASN A 284 -1.24 -2.97 -1.03
N LEU A 285 -0.19 -3.05 -1.86
CA LEU A 285 0.73 -4.19 -1.87
C LEU A 285 1.48 -4.31 -0.53
N TYR A 286 1.95 -3.20 0.03
CA TYR A 286 2.62 -3.20 1.34
C TYR A 286 1.66 -3.65 2.46
N ASN A 287 0.40 -3.20 2.44
CA ASN A 287 -0.63 -3.67 3.37
C ASN A 287 -0.88 -5.19 3.23
N LEU A 288 -0.96 -5.70 1.99
CA LEU A 288 -1.11 -7.14 1.73
C LEU A 288 0.08 -7.94 2.28
N VAL A 289 1.31 -7.48 2.04
CA VAL A 289 2.51 -8.16 2.53
C VAL A 289 2.58 -8.10 4.07
N ALA A 290 2.21 -6.98 4.69
CA ALA A 290 2.10 -6.87 6.14
C ALA A 290 1.10 -7.89 6.68
N ARG A 291 -0.10 -7.98 6.09
CA ARG A 291 -1.10 -9.01 6.41
C ARG A 291 -0.51 -10.41 6.35
N CYS A 292 0.21 -10.76 5.28
CA CYS A 292 0.85 -12.08 5.15
C CYS A 292 1.89 -12.36 6.23
N TYR A 293 2.54 -11.34 6.81
CA TYR A 293 3.42 -11.54 7.96
C TYR A 293 2.65 -11.90 9.23
N PHE A 294 1.48 -11.32 9.47
CA PHE A 294 0.67 -11.60 10.66
C PHE A 294 -0.23 -12.83 10.51
N GLU A 295 -0.58 -13.23 9.29
CA GLU A 295 -1.51 -14.32 9.03
C GLU A 295 -1.12 -15.65 9.70
N PRO A 296 0.13 -16.15 9.62
CA PRO A 296 0.52 -17.38 10.33
C PRO A 296 0.33 -17.30 11.85
N PHE A 297 0.49 -16.11 12.43
CA PHE A 297 0.27 -15.88 13.87
C PHE A 297 -1.22 -15.78 14.20
N LEU A 298 -2.03 -15.14 13.36
CA LEU A 298 -3.46 -14.90 13.62
C LEU A 298 -4.34 -16.10 13.31
N GLN A 299 -3.93 -16.93 12.35
CA GLN A 299 -4.71 -18.05 11.84
C GLN A 299 -5.14 -19.06 12.92
N PRO A 300 -4.31 -19.46 13.91
CA PRO A 300 -4.75 -20.33 15.00
C PRO A 300 -5.88 -19.74 15.87
N PHE A 301 -6.08 -18.43 15.80
CA PHE A 301 -7.03 -17.68 16.63
C PHE A 301 -8.24 -17.19 15.85
N GLY A 302 -8.16 -17.19 14.51
CA GLY A 302 -9.29 -16.97 13.62
C GLY A 302 -10.15 -18.22 13.56
N GLY A 303 -11.22 -18.27 14.36
CA GLY A 303 -12.24 -19.30 14.18
C GLY A 303 -12.74 -19.29 12.73
N ASN A 304 -13.04 -20.46 12.17
CA ASN A 304 -13.65 -20.60 10.83
C ASN A 304 -14.92 -19.73 10.66
N ASP A 305 -15.52 -19.31 11.78
CA ASP A 305 -16.58 -18.32 11.85
C ASP A 305 -16.06 -16.93 12.27
N ALA A 306 -15.28 -16.28 11.41
CA ALA A 306 -14.88 -14.87 11.56
C ALA A 306 -16.07 -13.88 11.66
N PHE A 307 -17.31 -14.40 11.60
CA PHE A 307 -18.56 -13.67 11.74
C PHE A 307 -19.28 -13.90 13.08
N HIS A 308 -18.83 -14.84 13.93
CA HIS A 308 -19.37 -15.01 15.26
C HIS A 308 -18.56 -14.20 16.27
N THR A 309 -19.22 -13.18 16.85
CA THR A 309 -18.70 -12.19 17.81
C THR A 309 -18.22 -12.76 19.15
N TYR A 310 -18.08 -14.07 19.29
CA TYR A 310 -17.51 -14.65 20.50
C TYR A 310 -16.02 -14.31 20.54
N ARG A 311 -15.64 -13.41 21.44
CA ARG A 311 -14.24 -13.09 21.77
C ARG A 311 -13.50 -14.41 21.91
N SER A 312 -12.60 -14.69 20.97
CA SER A 312 -11.69 -15.82 21.10
C SER A 312 -10.96 -15.67 22.44
N THR A 313 -11.23 -16.59 23.36
CA THR A 313 -10.52 -16.66 24.66
C THR A 313 -9.12 -17.21 24.50
N ALA A 314 -8.74 -17.62 23.28
CA ALA A 314 -7.43 -18.12 22.97
C ALA A 314 -6.40 -17.01 23.18
N SER A 315 -5.55 -17.24 24.17
CA SER A 315 -4.42 -16.41 24.53
C SER A 315 -3.25 -17.34 24.81
N TYR A 316 -2.04 -16.81 24.66
CA TYR A 316 -0.81 -17.49 25.06
C TYR A 316 -0.09 -16.64 26.11
N GLN A 317 0.78 -17.24 26.90
CA GLN A 317 1.54 -16.50 27.89
C GLN A 317 2.83 -15.95 27.30
N ILE A 318 3.10 -14.67 27.52
CA ILE A 318 4.36 -14.05 27.13
C ILE A 318 5.49 -14.68 27.96
N PRO A 319 6.48 -15.35 27.36
CA PRO A 319 7.41 -16.24 28.08
C PRO A 319 8.17 -15.60 29.25
N TYR A 320 8.55 -14.34 29.14
CA TYR A 320 9.33 -13.61 30.17
C TYR A 320 8.48 -12.83 31.17
N THR A 321 7.16 -12.77 31.02
CA THR A 321 6.28 -12.10 32.00
C THR A 321 5.21 -13.01 32.60
N GLY A 322 4.88 -14.11 31.93
CA GLY A 322 3.71 -14.93 32.25
C GLY A 322 2.36 -14.23 31.98
N LYS A 323 2.36 -13.00 31.48
CA LYS A 323 1.12 -12.28 31.16
C LYS A 323 0.49 -12.89 29.90
N SER A 324 -0.83 -13.01 29.92
CA SER A 324 -1.60 -13.41 28.75
C SER A 324 -1.53 -12.33 27.66
N PHE A 325 -1.17 -12.72 26.44
CA PHE A 325 -1.25 -11.85 25.26
C PHE A 325 -2.67 -11.88 24.69
N GLN A 326 -3.24 -10.70 24.43
CA GLN A 326 -4.63 -10.55 23.99
C GLN A 326 -4.80 -10.83 22.49
N THR A 327 -4.56 -12.06 22.06
CA THR A 327 -4.59 -12.39 20.62
C THR A 327 -5.95 -12.12 19.99
N GLY A 328 -7.05 -12.34 20.71
CA GLY A 328 -8.40 -12.03 20.22
C GLY A 328 -8.60 -10.55 19.88
N ALA A 329 -8.00 -9.63 20.65
CA ALA A 329 -8.07 -8.20 20.38
C ALA A 329 -7.32 -7.85 19.09
N LEU A 330 -6.13 -8.42 18.89
CA LEU A 330 -5.36 -8.22 17.66
C LEU A 330 -6.05 -8.84 16.44
N ALA A 331 -6.58 -10.06 16.55
CA ALA A 331 -7.29 -10.72 15.46
C ALA A 331 -8.54 -9.94 15.03
N HIS A 332 -9.29 -9.40 15.99
CA HIS A 332 -10.45 -8.54 15.72
C HIS A 332 -10.07 -7.23 15.03
N ALA A 333 -9.00 -6.58 15.51
CA ALA A 333 -8.48 -5.36 14.90
C ALA A 333 -7.99 -5.62 13.46
N ALA A 334 -7.23 -6.69 13.26
CA ALA A 334 -6.75 -7.11 11.94
C ALA A 334 -7.91 -7.42 10.98
N ALA A 335 -8.94 -8.15 11.43
CA ALA A 335 -10.11 -8.48 10.61
C ALA A 335 -10.85 -7.22 10.12
N ARG A 336 -10.94 -6.17 10.94
CA ARG A 336 -11.52 -4.87 10.52
C ARG A 336 -10.70 -4.21 9.42
N ILE A 337 -9.37 -4.16 9.58
CA ILE A 337 -8.46 -3.57 8.59
C ILE A 337 -8.53 -4.35 7.28
N PHE A 338 -8.55 -5.68 7.34
CA PHE A 338 -8.58 -6.55 6.17
C PHE A 338 -9.91 -6.44 5.40
N ARG A 339 -11.03 -6.31 6.12
CA ARG A 339 -12.34 -6.09 5.47
C ARG A 339 -12.36 -4.77 4.70
N GLU A 340 -11.72 -3.72 5.22
CA GLU A 340 -11.62 -2.43 4.54
C GLU A 340 -10.75 -2.53 3.29
N SER A 341 -9.61 -3.24 3.33
CA SER A 341 -8.74 -3.43 2.17
C SER A 341 -9.37 -4.25 1.05
N ASP A 342 -10.11 -5.31 1.40
CA ASP A 342 -10.67 -6.27 0.44
C ASP A 342 -11.91 -5.70 -0.30
N SER A 343 -12.50 -4.62 0.21
CA SER A 343 -13.68 -3.98 -0.38
C SER A 343 -13.42 -3.33 -1.75
N THR A 344 -12.15 -3.05 -2.08
CA THR A 344 -11.78 -2.47 -3.38
C THR A 344 -11.53 -3.59 -4.38
N THR A 345 -12.58 -4.01 -5.10
CA THR A 345 -12.44 -5.05 -6.13
C THR A 345 -11.39 -4.65 -7.17
N ASN A 346 -10.50 -5.57 -7.54
CA ASN A 346 -9.50 -5.36 -8.61
C ASN A 346 -10.13 -4.78 -9.89
N TYR A 347 -11.39 -5.15 -10.16
CA TYR A 347 -12.14 -4.68 -11.30
C TYR A 347 -12.53 -3.20 -11.24
N ALA A 348 -12.80 -2.64 -10.05
CA ALA A 348 -13.10 -1.22 -9.88
C ALA A 348 -11.90 -0.34 -10.28
N ASN A 349 -10.69 -0.74 -9.89
CA ASN A 349 -9.46 -0.04 -10.26
C ASN A 349 -9.21 -0.12 -11.78
N VAL A 350 -9.31 -1.32 -12.37
CA VAL A 350 -9.16 -1.48 -13.83
C VAL A 350 -10.16 -0.61 -14.59
N ARG A 351 -11.44 -0.59 -14.17
CA ARG A 351 -12.47 0.26 -14.77
C ARG A 351 -12.14 1.76 -14.64
N LYS A 352 -11.58 2.20 -13.51
CA LYS A 352 -11.12 3.58 -13.31
C LYS A 352 -10.03 3.95 -14.31
N LEU A 353 -9.04 3.07 -14.50
CA LEU A 353 -7.94 3.28 -15.44
C LEU A 353 -8.42 3.38 -16.90
N HIS A 354 -9.30 2.47 -17.32
CA HIS A 354 -9.93 2.55 -18.65
C HIS A 354 -10.75 3.83 -18.81
N ARG A 355 -11.54 4.24 -17.81
CA ARG A 355 -12.30 5.50 -17.87
C ARG A 355 -11.39 6.71 -18.05
N ILE A 356 -10.22 6.73 -17.43
CA ILE A 356 -9.24 7.81 -17.64
C ILE A 356 -8.72 7.78 -19.08
N ALA A 357 -8.36 6.60 -19.59
CA ALA A 357 -7.88 6.40 -20.95
C ALA A 357 -8.94 6.76 -22.02
N ASP A 358 -10.21 6.44 -21.79
CA ASP A 358 -11.31 6.80 -22.71
C ASP A 358 -11.54 8.32 -22.76
N ASN A 359 -11.15 9.04 -21.70
CA ASN A 359 -11.29 10.49 -21.58
C ASN A 359 -9.95 11.23 -21.75
N TRP A 360 -8.98 10.65 -22.49
CA TRP A 360 -7.61 11.12 -22.57
C TRP A 360 -7.45 12.46 -23.31
N THR A 361 -7.53 13.54 -22.55
CA THR A 361 -7.33 14.92 -23.01
C THR A 361 -6.53 15.69 -21.96
N PRO A 362 -5.77 16.75 -22.32
CA PRO A 362 -4.91 17.45 -21.35
C PRO A 362 -5.66 17.90 -20.09
N LYS A 363 -6.84 18.52 -20.28
CA LYS A 363 -7.70 18.98 -19.18
C LYS A 363 -8.21 17.83 -18.29
N ARG A 364 -8.55 16.68 -18.89
CA ARG A 364 -9.11 15.54 -18.15
C ARG A 364 -8.02 14.74 -17.43
N VAL A 365 -6.85 14.57 -18.03
CA VAL A 365 -5.69 13.90 -17.39
C VAL A 365 -5.21 14.72 -16.20
N LEU A 366 -5.06 16.04 -16.34
CA LEU A 366 -4.71 16.90 -15.21
C LEU A 366 -5.75 16.84 -14.09
N LYS A 367 -7.05 16.82 -14.44
CA LYS A 367 -8.12 16.65 -13.45
C LYS A 367 -8.01 15.29 -12.75
N ALA A 368 -7.77 14.21 -13.49
CA ALA A 368 -7.61 12.87 -12.94
C ALA A 368 -6.38 12.78 -12.00
N MET A 369 -5.28 13.41 -12.37
CA MET A 369 -4.06 13.50 -11.57
C MET A 369 -4.33 14.16 -10.22
N ARG A 370 -4.89 15.38 -10.23
CA ARG A 370 -5.24 16.11 -8.99
C ARG A 370 -6.27 15.36 -8.14
N GLN A 371 -7.19 14.65 -8.79
CA GLN A 371 -8.18 13.83 -8.09
C GLN A 371 -7.49 12.63 -7.41
N GLN A 372 -6.59 11.93 -8.10
CA GLN A 372 -5.84 10.81 -7.54
C GLN A 372 -4.94 11.24 -6.38
N GLU A 373 -4.26 12.38 -6.50
CA GLU A 373 -3.45 12.96 -5.42
C GLU A 373 -4.28 13.17 -4.15
N LYS A 374 -5.46 13.79 -4.28
CA LYS A 374 -6.39 14.00 -3.16
C LYS A 374 -6.92 12.69 -2.59
N GLU A 375 -7.26 11.74 -3.44
CA GLU A 375 -7.71 10.41 -3.02
C GLU A 375 -6.63 9.67 -2.23
N ASN A 376 -5.37 9.72 -2.68
CA ASN A 376 -4.26 9.12 -1.95
C ASN A 376 -4.11 9.75 -0.56
N ALA A 377 -4.05 11.09 -0.49
CA ALA A 377 -3.92 11.80 0.79
C ALA A 377 -5.07 11.47 1.75
N TYR A 378 -6.30 11.49 1.22
CA TYR A 378 -7.50 11.13 1.98
C TYR A 378 -7.45 9.69 2.48
N ASN A 379 -7.04 8.73 1.64
CA ASN A 379 -6.97 7.32 2.01
C ASN A 379 -5.94 7.08 3.12
N PHE A 380 -4.73 7.68 3.03
CA PHE A 380 -3.72 7.58 4.09
C PHE A 380 -4.24 8.14 5.43
N GLN A 381 -4.86 9.33 5.40
CA GLN A 381 -5.41 9.94 6.62
C GLN A 381 -6.57 9.13 7.19
N ARG A 382 -7.47 8.63 6.33
CA ARG A 382 -8.61 7.80 6.72
C ARG A 382 -8.14 6.53 7.41
N GLN A 383 -7.16 5.82 6.85
CA GLN A 383 -6.62 4.62 7.47
C GLN A 383 -5.96 4.91 8.82
N LEU A 384 -5.17 5.97 8.93
CA LEU A 384 -4.58 6.39 10.20
C LEU A 384 -5.67 6.69 11.23
N ASN A 385 -6.72 7.42 10.86
CA ASN A 385 -7.85 7.71 11.74
C ASN A 385 -8.60 6.44 12.17
N ASN A 386 -8.77 5.47 11.28
CA ASN A 386 -9.37 4.18 11.61
C ASN A 386 -8.52 3.41 12.64
N LYS A 387 -7.19 3.39 12.48
CA LYS A 387 -6.26 2.81 13.47
C LYS A 387 -6.36 3.50 14.82
N ARG A 388 -6.40 4.84 14.83
CA ARG A 388 -6.57 5.63 16.05
C ARG A 388 -7.88 5.34 16.77
N GLU A 389 -8.97 5.17 16.04
CA GLU A 389 -10.24 4.81 16.66
C GLU A 389 -10.21 3.39 17.24
N GLN A 390 -9.60 2.44 16.52
CA GLN A 390 -9.39 1.09 17.06
C GLN A 390 -8.53 1.11 18.33
N MET A 391 -7.45 1.91 18.34
CA MET A 391 -6.63 2.12 19.53
C MET A 391 -7.46 2.70 20.69
N ARG A 392 -8.32 3.70 20.46
CA ARG A 392 -9.21 4.24 21.51
C ARG A 392 -10.16 3.19 22.08
N VAL A 393 -10.66 2.28 21.24
CA VAL A 393 -11.48 1.15 21.70
C VAL A 393 -10.63 0.23 22.59
N LEU A 394 -9.45 -0.18 22.14
CA LEU A 394 -8.54 -1.05 22.91
C LEU A 394 -8.13 -0.44 24.26
N LEU A 395 -7.79 0.85 24.29
CA LEU A 395 -7.46 1.56 25.52
C LEU A 395 -8.64 1.62 26.50
N ARG A 396 -9.87 1.83 26.00
CA ARG A 396 -11.10 1.79 26.83
C ARG A 396 -11.38 0.41 27.41
N GLU A 397 -10.92 -0.64 26.73
CA GLU A 397 -10.98 -2.02 27.22
C GLU A 397 -9.86 -2.36 28.22
N GLY A 398 -9.02 -1.38 28.59
CA GLY A 398 -7.96 -1.52 29.58
C GLY A 398 -6.61 -1.97 29.01
N MET A 399 -6.43 -1.95 27.68
CA MET A 399 -5.15 -2.25 27.06
C MET A 399 -4.12 -1.15 27.38
N PRO A 400 -2.90 -1.50 27.82
CA PRO A 400 -1.82 -0.53 27.99
C PRO A 400 -1.44 0.14 26.67
N ASN A 401 -1.04 1.40 26.72
CA ASN A 401 -0.64 2.16 25.53
C ASN A 401 0.61 1.59 24.83
N ASP A 402 1.48 0.94 25.61
CA ASP A 402 2.70 0.27 25.20
C ASP A 402 2.50 -1.22 24.89
N ASP A 403 1.26 -1.69 24.71
CA ASP A 403 1.00 -3.08 24.35
C ASP A 403 1.41 -3.39 22.90
N LEU A 404 1.95 -4.59 22.66
CA LEU A 404 2.31 -5.07 21.32
C LEU A 404 1.11 -5.17 20.38
N VAL A 405 -0.10 -5.35 20.89
CA VAL A 405 -1.33 -5.31 20.07
C VAL A 405 -1.50 -3.93 19.42
N ILE A 406 -1.25 -2.86 20.15
CA ILE A 406 -1.36 -1.50 19.62
C ILE A 406 -0.26 -1.25 18.58
N ASN A 407 0.96 -1.72 18.83
CA ASN A 407 2.04 -1.63 17.84
C ASN A 407 1.71 -2.41 16.56
N ALA A 408 1.19 -3.63 16.69
CA ALA A 408 0.77 -4.44 15.53
C ALA A 408 -0.35 -3.77 14.74
N LEU A 409 -1.35 -3.17 15.41
CA LEU A 409 -2.43 -2.40 14.79
C LEU A 409 -1.92 -1.27 13.90
N PHE A 410 -0.89 -0.54 14.33
CA PHE A 410 -0.35 0.56 13.52
C PHE A 410 0.49 0.08 12.35
N LEU A 411 1.10 -1.11 12.43
CA LEU A 411 1.93 -1.70 11.38
C LEU A 411 1.12 -2.44 10.30
N LEU A 412 -0.04 -3.01 10.66
CA LEU A 412 -1.04 -3.53 9.72
C LEU A 412 -1.61 -2.41 8.87
#